data_AF-A0A946XDK3-F1
#
_entry.id   AF-A0A946XDK3-F1
#
_cell.length_a   1.000
_cell.length_b   1.000
_cell.length_c   1.000
_cell.angle_alpha   90.00
_cell.angle_beta   90.00
_cell.angle_gamma   90.00
#
_symmetry.space_group_name_H-M   'P 1'
#
loop_
_entity.id
_entity.type
_entity.pdbx_description
1 polymer ?
#
loop_
_entity_poly.entity_id
_entity_poly.type
_entity_poly.pdbx_seq_one_letter_code
_entity_poly.pdbx_strand_id
1 'polypeptide(L)'
;LPHLQFLASKVDAAALVPLSALRKTNLDELETKIKAYIPEADYIFPEDQITDRSERFLAAEIVREKITRQLGAEVPYQVTVEIEEFRAEQKITHISALILVEREGQKKIIIGTNGERIKKIGEQARADLQSLLDCKVMLRTWVKVRSGWSDDERALRSLGYMDE
;
A
#
# COMPACT_ATOMS: atom_id res chain seq x y z
N LEU A 1 15.79 7.65 -29.54
CA LEU A 1 15.58 8.30 -28.23
C LEU A 1 16.91 8.37 -27.48
N PRO A 2 17.55 9.56 -27.39
CA PRO A 2 18.88 9.71 -26.78
C PRO A 2 18.97 9.19 -25.33
N HIS A 3 17.91 9.39 -24.54
CA HIS A 3 17.85 8.90 -23.16
C HIS A 3 17.84 7.35 -23.08
N LEU A 4 17.15 6.66 -24.00
CA LEU A 4 17.18 5.20 -24.03
C LEU A 4 18.56 4.65 -24.39
N GLN A 5 19.29 5.31 -25.30
CA GLN A 5 20.66 4.93 -25.63
C GLN A 5 21.61 5.15 -24.45
N PHE A 6 21.43 6.23 -23.69
CA PHE A 6 22.17 6.44 -22.45
C PHE A 6 21.88 5.32 -21.44
N LEU A 7 20.61 4.98 -21.19
CA LEU A 7 20.25 3.87 -20.30
C LEU A 7 20.82 2.54 -20.76
N ALA A 8 20.77 2.25 -22.07
CA ALA A 8 21.37 1.04 -22.66
C ALA A 8 22.88 0.92 -22.39
N SER A 9 23.59 2.05 -22.24
CA SER A 9 25.02 2.04 -21.88
C SER A 9 25.29 1.82 -20.38
N LYS A 10 24.25 1.87 -19.53
CA LYS A 10 24.37 1.82 -18.06
C LYS A 10 23.89 0.50 -17.46
N VAL A 11 23.01 -0.21 -18.15
CA VAL A 11 22.40 -1.46 -17.68
C VAL A 11 22.31 -2.44 -18.82
N ASP A 12 22.69 -3.68 -18.55
CA ASP A 12 22.40 -4.81 -19.44
C ASP A 12 20.96 -5.26 -19.21
N ALA A 13 20.05 -4.69 -19.99
CA ALA A 13 18.62 -4.92 -19.87
C ALA A 13 18.13 -5.87 -20.97
N ALA A 14 17.32 -6.86 -20.59
CA ALA A 14 16.71 -7.80 -21.52
C ALA A 14 15.82 -7.11 -22.59
N ALA A 15 15.19 -5.99 -22.22
CA ALA A 15 14.46 -5.12 -23.13
C ALA A 15 14.39 -3.69 -22.59
N LEU A 16 14.31 -2.70 -23.49
CA LEU A 16 14.06 -1.30 -23.16
C LEU A 16 12.75 -0.86 -23.81
N VAL A 17 11.70 -0.71 -22.99
CA VAL A 17 10.35 -0.34 -23.46
C VAL A 17 9.99 1.04 -22.92
N PRO A 18 9.94 2.10 -23.76
CA PRO A 18 9.41 3.38 -23.32
C PRO A 18 7.90 3.27 -23.14
N LEU A 19 7.37 3.56 -21.94
CA LEU A 19 5.95 3.39 -21.65
C LEU A 19 5.39 4.51 -20.77
N SER A 20 4.06 4.57 -20.67
CA SER A 20 3.36 5.40 -19.69
C SER A 20 2.17 4.65 -19.12
N ALA A 21 2.25 4.25 -17.84
CA ALA A 21 1.13 3.59 -17.14
C ALA A 21 -0.10 4.51 -17.06
N LEU A 22 0.11 5.79 -16.73
CA LEU A 22 -0.97 6.78 -16.62
C LEU A 22 -1.71 6.99 -17.95
N ARG A 23 -0.97 7.03 -19.07
CA ARG A 23 -1.54 7.24 -20.42
C ARG A 23 -1.82 5.94 -21.17
N LYS A 24 -1.60 4.78 -20.53
CA LYS A 24 -1.73 3.45 -21.13
C LYS A 24 -0.93 3.30 -22.44
N THR A 25 0.26 3.88 -22.50
CA THR A 25 1.13 3.83 -23.69
C THR A 25 2.11 2.67 -23.57
N ASN A 26 2.19 1.81 -24.59
CA ASN A 26 3.11 0.67 -24.70
C ASN A 26 3.00 -0.38 -23.58
N LEU A 27 1.83 -0.49 -22.94
CA LEU A 27 1.58 -1.56 -21.96
C LEU A 27 1.55 -2.94 -22.64
N ASP A 28 0.89 -3.05 -23.79
CA ASP A 28 0.81 -4.31 -24.55
C ASP A 28 2.19 -4.80 -25.02
N GLU A 29 3.08 -3.85 -25.37
CA GLU A 29 4.46 -4.17 -25.74
C GLU A 29 5.23 -4.73 -24.55
N LEU A 30 5.09 -4.10 -23.37
CA LEU A 30 5.67 -4.61 -22.13
C LEU A 30 5.14 -6.01 -21.81
N GLU A 31 3.82 -6.23 -21.85
CA GLU A 31 3.21 -7.53 -21.59
C GLU A 31 3.74 -8.61 -22.55
N THR A 32 3.85 -8.28 -23.84
CA THR A 32 4.37 -9.20 -24.85
C THR A 32 5.82 -9.59 -24.56
N LYS A 33 6.65 -8.63 -24.15
CA LYS A 33 8.04 -8.90 -23.78
C LYS A 33 8.11 -9.77 -22.52
N ILE A 34 7.35 -9.46 -21.49
CA ILE A 34 7.31 -10.25 -20.24
C ILE A 34 6.90 -11.69 -20.55
N LYS A 35 5.83 -11.89 -21.33
CA LYS A 35 5.33 -13.23 -21.70
C LYS A 35 6.40 -14.11 -22.35
N ALA A 36 7.30 -13.53 -23.15
CA ALA A 36 8.41 -14.26 -23.77
C ALA A 36 9.46 -14.80 -22.79
N TYR A 37 9.49 -14.29 -21.55
CA TYR A 37 10.40 -14.75 -20.49
C TYR A 37 9.72 -15.63 -19.43
N ILE A 38 8.39 -15.83 -19.50
CA ILE A 38 7.69 -16.72 -18.57
C ILE A 38 8.00 -18.17 -18.98
N PRO A 39 8.58 -19.01 -18.08
CA PRO A 39 8.82 -20.40 -18.39
C PRO A 39 7.51 -21.18 -18.52
N GLU A 40 7.53 -22.26 -19.29
CA GLU A 40 6.42 -23.21 -19.32
C GLU A 40 6.34 -23.93 -17.97
N ALA A 41 5.26 -23.69 -17.23
CA ALA A 41 5.01 -24.25 -15.91
C ALA A 41 3.50 -24.22 -15.62
N ASP A 42 3.07 -25.02 -14.64
CA ASP A 42 1.71 -24.95 -14.13
C ASP A 42 1.44 -23.60 -13.45
N TYR A 43 0.19 -23.15 -13.50
CA TYR A 43 -0.22 -21.94 -12.79
C TYR A 43 -0.03 -22.12 -11.28
N ILE A 44 0.74 -21.22 -10.67
CA ILE A 44 1.02 -21.21 -9.24
C ILE A 44 -0.19 -20.71 -8.43
N PHE A 45 -1.03 -19.85 -9.04
CA PHE A 45 -2.20 -19.25 -8.41
C PHE A 45 -3.46 -19.46 -9.26
N PRO A 46 -4.66 -19.57 -8.65
CA PRO A 46 -5.94 -19.58 -9.35
C PRO A 46 -6.18 -18.32 -10.20
N GLU A 47 -6.98 -18.45 -11.26
CA GLU A 47 -7.29 -17.35 -12.20
C GLU A 47 -8.07 -16.20 -11.54
N ASP A 48 -8.87 -16.50 -10.52
CA ASP A 48 -9.68 -15.55 -9.76
C ASP A 48 -8.93 -14.91 -8.57
N GLN A 49 -7.70 -15.35 -8.29
CA GLN A 49 -6.91 -14.79 -7.19
C GLN A 49 -6.33 -13.42 -7.59
N ILE A 50 -6.89 -12.35 -7.02
CA ILE A 50 -6.46 -10.96 -7.29
C ILE A 50 -5.05 -10.67 -6.73
N THR A 51 -4.72 -11.23 -5.57
CA THR A 51 -3.41 -11.09 -4.92
C THR A 51 -3.15 -12.24 -3.94
N ASP A 52 -1.89 -12.54 -3.66
CA ASP A 52 -1.44 -13.44 -2.58
C ASP A 52 -1.45 -12.78 -1.19
N ARG A 53 -1.76 -11.48 -1.13
CA ARG A 53 -1.79 -10.72 0.12
C ARG A 53 -3.13 -10.84 0.83
N SER A 54 -3.09 -10.91 2.16
CA SER A 54 -4.31 -10.95 2.97
C SER A 54 -5.13 -9.66 2.86
N GLU A 55 -6.46 -9.76 3.00
CA GLU A 55 -7.37 -8.59 3.07
C GLU A 55 -6.93 -7.58 4.15
N ARG A 56 -6.32 -8.10 5.22
CA ARG A 56 -5.77 -7.32 6.32
C ARG A 56 -4.59 -6.45 5.87
N PHE A 57 -3.70 -7.00 5.04
CA PHE A 57 -2.63 -6.24 4.41
C PHE A 57 -3.19 -5.17 3.47
N LEU A 58 -4.14 -5.53 2.60
CA LEU A 58 -4.76 -4.56 1.68
C LEU A 58 -5.45 -3.41 2.43
N ALA A 59 -6.09 -3.71 3.56
CA ALA A 59 -6.69 -2.68 4.41
C ALA A 59 -5.65 -1.72 5.01
N ALA A 60 -4.50 -2.25 5.45
CA ALA A 60 -3.38 -1.41 5.91
C ALA A 60 -2.86 -0.52 4.78
N GLU A 61 -2.66 -1.08 3.58
CA GLU A 61 -2.18 -0.33 2.41
C GLU A 61 -3.15 0.77 1.98
N ILE A 62 -4.45 0.51 1.94
CA ILE A 62 -5.45 1.53 1.61
C ILE A 62 -5.37 2.71 2.58
N VAL A 63 -5.31 2.44 3.89
CA VAL A 63 -5.18 3.50 4.89
C VAL A 63 -3.85 4.25 4.72
N ARG A 64 -2.74 3.53 4.49
CA ARG A 64 -1.42 4.12 4.27
C ARG A 64 -1.39 5.01 3.02
N GLU A 65 -2.05 4.58 1.95
CA GLU A 65 -2.19 5.32 0.71
C GLU A 65 -2.96 6.63 0.92
N LYS A 66 -4.05 6.63 1.70
CA LYS A 66 -4.76 7.87 2.08
C LYS A 66 -3.91 8.80 2.94
N ILE A 67 -3.12 8.26 3.87
CA ILE A 67 -2.17 9.05 4.64
C ILE A 67 -1.17 9.74 3.71
N THR A 68 -0.54 8.97 2.81
CA THR A 68 0.45 9.49 1.86
C THR A 68 -0.13 10.58 0.96
N ARG A 69 -1.33 10.37 0.41
CA ARG A 69 -2.01 11.38 -0.44
C ARG A 69 -2.33 12.68 0.29
N GLN A 70 -2.67 12.62 1.59
CA GLN A 70 -2.98 13.82 2.37
C GLN A 70 -1.71 14.54 2.88
N LEU A 71 -0.57 13.85 2.97
CA LEU A 71 0.67 14.37 3.55
C LEU A 71 1.75 14.76 2.53
N GLY A 72 1.62 14.33 1.28
CA GLY A 72 2.44 14.80 0.16
C GLY A 72 3.84 14.19 0.11
N ALA A 73 4.78 14.62 0.98
CA ALA A 73 6.21 14.35 0.76
C ALA A 73 7.06 13.96 1.99
N GLU A 74 6.74 14.38 3.22
CA GLU A 74 7.76 14.31 4.30
C GLU A 74 7.45 13.39 5.49
N VAL A 75 6.18 13.02 5.69
CA VAL A 75 5.76 12.16 6.81
C VAL A 75 5.70 10.65 6.49
N PRO A 76 5.44 10.18 5.25
CA PRO A 76 5.13 8.76 4.99
C PRO A 76 6.19 7.75 5.44
N TYR A 77 7.48 8.08 5.35
CA TYR A 77 8.57 7.12 5.63
C TYR A 77 8.62 6.65 7.10
N GLN A 78 7.95 7.37 8.01
CA GLN A 78 7.93 7.05 9.43
C GLN A 78 6.52 6.71 9.93
N VAL A 79 5.60 6.39 9.02
CA VAL A 79 4.23 5.98 9.34
C VAL A 79 4.01 4.54 8.95
N THR A 80 3.59 3.73 9.92
CA THR A 80 3.10 2.37 9.66
C THR A 80 1.63 2.27 10.03
N VAL A 81 0.90 1.45 9.29
CA VAL A 81 -0.49 1.10 9.60
C VAL A 81 -0.55 -0.37 9.96
N GLU A 82 -1.08 -0.67 11.14
CA GLU A 82 -1.34 -2.02 11.62
C GLU A 82 -2.85 -2.22 11.73
N ILE A 83 -3.37 -3.38 11.34
CA ILE A 83 -4.78 -3.73 11.53
C ILE A 83 -4.91 -4.59 12.79
N GLU A 84 -5.31 -3.97 13.89
CA GLU A 84 -5.49 -4.62 15.20
C GLU A 84 -6.73 -5.53 15.21
N GLU A 85 -7.78 -5.14 14.49
CA GLU A 85 -9.00 -5.92 14.34
C GLU A 85 -9.42 -5.99 12.88
N PHE A 86 -9.74 -7.20 12.42
CA PHE A 86 -10.42 -7.44 11.16
C PHE A 86 -11.45 -8.54 11.41
N ARG A 87 -12.71 -8.15 11.58
CA ARG A 87 -13.81 -9.06 11.91
C ARG A 87 -14.90 -8.93 10.87
N ALA A 88 -15.02 -9.95 10.03
CA ALA A 88 -16.12 -10.06 9.07
C ALA A 88 -17.38 -10.58 9.79
N GLU A 89 -18.47 -9.83 9.70
CA GLU A 89 -19.80 -10.25 10.09
C GLU A 89 -20.69 -10.28 8.83
N GLN A 90 -21.88 -10.90 8.92
CA GLN A 90 -22.72 -11.21 7.74
C GLN A 90 -22.94 -10.06 6.74
N LYS A 91 -23.00 -8.80 7.20
CA LYS A 91 -23.26 -7.62 6.34
C LYS A 91 -22.29 -6.47 6.55
N ILE A 92 -21.39 -6.58 7.52
CA ILE A 92 -20.49 -5.50 7.91
C ILE A 92 -19.15 -6.07 8.36
N THR A 93 -18.07 -5.47 7.87
CA THR A 93 -16.72 -5.79 8.31
C THR A 93 -16.23 -4.70 9.25
N HIS A 94 -15.85 -5.10 10.46
CA HIS A 94 -15.27 -4.23 11.47
C HIS A 94 -13.75 -4.24 11.33
N ILE A 95 -13.16 -3.05 11.14
CA ILE A 95 -11.73 -2.88 10.94
C ILE A 95 -11.22 -1.81 11.91
N SER A 96 -10.21 -2.16 12.71
CA SER A 96 -9.49 -1.22 13.58
C SER A 96 -8.07 -1.06 13.07
N ALA A 97 -7.77 0.12 12.51
CA ALA A 97 -6.47 0.50 11.97
C ALA A 97 -5.71 1.40 12.97
N LEU A 98 -4.54 0.97 13.38
CA LEU A 98 -3.61 1.71 14.22
C LEU A 98 -2.52 2.33 13.35
N ILE A 99 -2.48 3.66 13.33
CA ILE A 99 -1.47 4.46 12.65
C ILE A 99 -0.36 4.76 13.66
N LEU A 100 0.81 4.16 13.45
CA LEU A 100 2.00 4.33 14.26
C LEU A 100 2.89 5.43 13.68
N VAL A 101 3.35 6.33 14.53
CA VAL A 101 4.28 7.40 14.18
C VAL A 101 5.42 7.48 15.19
N GLU A 102 6.56 8.04 14.79
CA GLU A 102 7.73 8.16 15.67
C GLU A 102 7.66 9.35 16.64
N ARG A 103 7.04 10.46 16.22
CA ARG A 103 7.08 11.74 16.96
C ARG A 103 5.69 12.31 17.19
N GLU A 104 5.49 12.99 18.32
CA GLU A 104 4.21 13.64 18.65
C GLU A 104 3.82 14.73 17.62
N GLY A 105 4.80 15.38 17.00
CA GLY A 105 4.56 16.31 15.89
C GLY A 105 3.87 15.63 14.70
N GLN A 106 4.28 14.42 14.34
CA GLN A 106 3.65 13.64 13.27
C GLN A 106 2.24 13.23 13.64
N LYS A 107 2.01 12.82 14.89
CA LYS A 107 0.66 12.50 15.37
C LYS A 107 -0.27 13.70 15.21
N LYS A 108 0.16 14.90 15.61
CA LYS A 108 -0.61 16.14 15.40
C LYS A 108 -0.88 16.41 13.92
N ILE A 109 0.11 16.19 13.06
CA ILE A 109 -0.01 16.35 11.60
C ILE A 109 -1.03 15.37 11.02
N ILE A 110 -1.05 14.10 11.45
CA ILE A 110 -2.02 13.10 10.96
C ILE A 110 -3.43 13.41 11.45
N ILE A 111 -3.59 13.79 12.71
CA ILE A 111 -4.88 14.18 13.29
C ILE A 111 -5.42 15.42 12.56
N GLY A 112 -4.56 16.41 12.31
CA GLY A 112 -4.95 17.70 11.73
C GLY A 112 -5.74 18.58 12.70
N THR A 113 -6.15 19.75 12.23
CA THR A 113 -6.90 20.71 13.05
C THR A 113 -8.24 20.09 13.45
N ASN A 114 -8.55 20.04 14.75
CA ASN A 114 -9.79 19.46 15.26
C ASN A 114 -10.09 18.02 14.78
N GLY A 115 -9.08 17.25 14.38
CA GLY A 115 -9.26 15.89 13.86
C GLY A 115 -9.76 15.81 12.41
N GLU A 116 -9.78 16.93 11.67
CA GLU A 116 -10.31 16.98 10.31
C GLU A 116 -9.58 16.03 9.34
N ARG A 117 -8.26 15.88 9.51
CA ARG A 117 -7.45 15.13 8.57
C ARG A 117 -7.58 13.64 8.80
N ILE A 118 -7.54 13.18 10.04
CA ILE A 118 -7.78 11.76 10.35
C ILE A 118 -9.19 11.34 9.96
N LYS A 119 -10.18 12.22 10.15
CA LYS A 119 -11.55 11.97 9.69
C LYS A 119 -11.60 11.77 8.18
N LYS A 120 -10.95 12.66 7.41
CA LYS A 120 -10.88 12.56 5.95
C LYS A 120 -10.15 11.30 5.47
N ILE A 121 -9.04 10.93 6.13
CA ILE A 121 -8.31 9.68 5.87
C ILE A 121 -9.25 8.49 6.08
N GLY A 122 -9.94 8.41 7.21
CA GLY A 122 -10.86 7.32 7.53
C GLY A 122 -12.05 7.25 6.57
N GLU A 123 -12.62 8.39 6.17
CA GLU A 123 -13.73 8.45 5.21
C GLU A 123 -13.33 7.92 3.83
N GLN A 124 -12.17 8.36 3.31
CA GLN A 124 -11.67 7.92 2.02
C GLN A 124 -11.23 6.46 2.05
N ALA A 125 -10.54 6.02 3.10
CA ALA A 125 -10.10 4.63 3.24
C ALA A 125 -11.31 3.68 3.36
N ARG A 126 -12.34 4.08 4.12
CA ARG A 126 -13.57 3.28 4.25
C ARG A 126 -14.30 3.13 2.91
N ALA A 127 -14.36 4.17 2.08
CA ALA A 127 -15.01 4.09 0.77
C ALA A 127 -14.31 3.06 -0.13
N ASP A 128 -12.98 3.11 -0.20
CA ASP A 128 -12.18 2.16 -0.97
C ASP A 128 -12.30 0.73 -0.42
N LEU A 129 -12.27 0.56 0.91
CA LEU A 129 -12.46 -0.73 1.57
C LEU A 129 -13.83 -1.36 1.30
N GLN A 130 -14.90 -0.55 1.26
CA GLN A 130 -16.22 -1.04 0.90
C GLN A 130 -16.28 -1.52 -0.55
N SER A 131 -15.59 -0.82 -1.45
CA SER A 131 -15.49 -1.24 -2.86
C SER A 131 -14.65 -2.51 -3.02
N LEU A 132 -13.59 -2.66 -2.22
CA LEU A 132 -12.70 -3.82 -2.27
C LEU A 132 -13.38 -5.09 -1.72
N LEU A 133 -14.09 -4.97 -0.59
CA LEU A 133 -14.70 -6.10 0.13
C LEU A 133 -16.15 -6.39 -0.28
N ASP A 134 -16.73 -5.56 -1.15
CA ASP A 134 -18.13 -5.63 -1.59
C ASP A 134 -19.14 -5.72 -0.42
N CYS A 135 -18.87 -5.02 0.68
CA CYS A 135 -19.71 -5.01 1.88
C CYS A 135 -19.66 -3.67 2.61
N LYS A 136 -20.51 -3.49 3.64
CA LYS A 136 -20.36 -2.32 4.52
C LYS A 136 -19.11 -2.48 5.39
N VAL A 137 -18.43 -1.36 5.68
CA VAL A 137 -17.22 -1.36 6.51
C VAL A 137 -17.39 -0.37 7.65
N MET A 138 -17.15 -0.82 8.88
CA MET A 138 -16.95 0.04 10.04
C MET A 138 -15.46 0.17 10.31
N LEU A 139 -14.85 1.25 9.79
CA LEU A 139 -13.44 1.55 9.99
C LEU A 139 -13.24 2.45 11.21
N ARG A 140 -12.38 2.05 12.13
CA ARG A 140 -11.86 2.86 13.24
C ARG A 140 -10.38 3.14 12.99
N THR A 141 -9.97 4.39 13.09
CA THR A 141 -8.57 4.81 12.89
C THR A 141 -8.04 5.45 14.18
N TRP A 142 -6.90 4.96 14.65
CA TRP A 142 -6.20 5.48 15.83
C TRP A 142 -4.81 5.97 15.45
N VAL A 143 -4.28 6.97 16.15
CA VAL A 143 -2.88 7.40 15.98
C VAL A 143 -2.14 7.28 17.30
N LYS A 144 -1.03 6.54 17.28
CA LYS A 144 -0.20 6.31 18.46
C LYS A 144 1.25 6.64 18.14
N VAL A 145 1.90 7.34 19.06
CA VAL A 145 3.34 7.54 19.01
C VAL A 145 4.04 6.32 19.60
N ARG A 146 4.98 5.76 18.85
CA ARG A 146 5.92 4.75 19.32
C ARG A 146 7.29 5.25 18.90
N SER A 147 8.18 5.60 19.82
CA SER A 147 9.53 6.03 19.47
C SER A 147 10.42 4.81 19.20
N GLY A 148 11.30 4.88 18.20
CA GLY A 148 12.34 3.87 17.95
C GLY A 148 11.83 2.51 17.45
N TRP A 149 10.60 2.43 16.91
CA TRP A 149 10.10 1.17 16.33
C TRP A 149 10.74 0.85 14.98
N SER A 150 11.17 1.85 14.22
CA SER A 150 11.89 1.68 12.95
C SER A 150 13.24 0.98 13.14
N ASP A 151 13.86 1.19 14.32
CA ASP A 151 15.16 0.64 14.70
C ASP A 151 15.03 -0.64 15.55
N ASP A 152 13.79 -1.00 15.94
CA ASP A 152 13.49 -2.20 16.72
C ASP A 152 13.14 -3.35 15.78
N GLU A 153 14.08 -4.27 15.61
CA GLU A 153 13.94 -5.48 14.79
C GLU A 153 12.68 -6.29 15.12
N ARG A 154 12.28 -6.32 16.40
CA ARG A 154 11.06 -7.01 16.86
C ARG A 154 9.81 -6.26 16.42
N ALA A 155 9.85 -4.94 16.40
CA ALA A 155 8.76 -4.13 15.90
C ALA A 155 8.63 -4.28 14.37
N LEU A 156 9.74 -4.27 13.62
CA LEU A 156 9.73 -4.51 12.17
C LEU A 156 9.12 -5.87 11.81
N ARG A 157 9.44 -6.95 12.54
CA ARG A 157 8.81 -8.26 12.36
C ARG A 157 7.31 -8.22 12.58
N SER A 158 6.84 -7.59 13.67
CA SER A 158 5.40 -7.47 13.94
C SER A 158 4.64 -6.64 12.89
N LEU A 159 5.35 -5.79 12.15
CA LEU A 159 4.79 -4.90 11.13
C LEU A 159 4.90 -5.46 9.71
N GLY A 160 5.44 -6.68 9.55
CA GLY A 160 5.54 -7.35 8.26
C GLY A 160 6.66 -6.83 7.34
N TYR A 161 7.69 -6.18 7.91
CA TYR A 161 8.84 -5.65 7.16
C TYR A 161 10.07 -6.59 7.15
N MET A 162 9.91 -7.85 7.54
CA MET A 162 10.92 -8.87 7.30
C MET A 162 10.40 -9.84 6.26
N ASP A 163 11.17 -9.99 5.19
CA ASP A 163 11.00 -11.08 4.23
C ASP A 163 11.22 -12.40 4.98
N GLU A 164 10.28 -13.34 4.85
CA GLU A 164 10.55 -14.75 5.11
C GLU A 164 11.36 -15.34 3.95
#